data_AF-A0A2P2IFB9-F1
#
_entry.id   AF-A0A2P2IFB9-F1
#
_cell.length_a   1.000
_cell.length_b   1.000
_cell.length_c   1.000
_cell.angle_alpha   90.00
_cell.angle_beta   90.00
_cell.angle_gamma   90.00
#
_symmetry.space_group_name_H-M   'P 1'
#
loop_
_entity.id
_entity.type
_entity.pdbx_description
1 polymer ?
#
loop_
_entity_poly.entity_id
_entity_poly.type
_entity_poly.pdbx_seq_one_letter_code
_entity_poly.pdbx_strand_id
1 'polypeptide(L)'
;ELRHLRWMLQKDLLGQDMFLIGGPGPMRRQIALSYLELTKQETEYVSLTRDTTEADLKQRREIKDATSYYHDQAAVRAALNGRVLVLDGIEKAERNVLPVLNNLLENREMNLDDGRRLIPHTRYDALEQEHGSSSMASLNVLRVSSRFRVVALGLPCPPHQGQPLDPPLRSRFQAREITYPPFQDQLQQLIEQYPNVS
;
A
#
# COMPACT_ATOMS: atom_id res chain seq x y z
N GLU A 1 -16.13 -14.01 5.09
CA GLU A 1 -15.22 -13.60 3.99
C GLU A 1 -15.86 -12.66 2.96
N LEU A 2 -16.94 -13.04 2.26
CA LEU A 2 -17.57 -12.24 1.19
C LEU A 2 -17.91 -10.78 1.56
N ARG A 3 -18.29 -10.50 2.81
CA ARG A 3 -18.60 -9.14 3.28
C ARG A 3 -17.38 -8.20 3.24
N HIS A 4 -16.17 -8.72 3.50
CA HIS A 4 -14.95 -7.92 3.47
C HIS A 4 -14.55 -7.60 2.02
N LEU A 5 -14.60 -8.59 1.14
CA LEU A 5 -14.32 -8.41 -0.29
C LEU A 5 -15.30 -7.44 -0.95
N ARG A 6 -16.61 -7.55 -0.64
CA ARG A 6 -17.61 -6.59 -1.12
C ARG A 6 -17.32 -5.17 -0.64
N TRP A 7 -16.92 -5.01 0.62
CA TRP A 7 -16.55 -3.70 1.15
C TRP A 7 -15.31 -3.15 0.44
N MET A 8 -14.28 -3.97 0.20
CA MET A 8 -13.08 -3.56 -0.53
C MET A 8 -13.41 -3.08 -1.95
N LEU A 9 -14.24 -3.83 -2.68
CA LEU A 9 -14.73 -3.43 -4.02
C LEU A 9 -15.44 -2.08 -3.99
N GLN A 10 -16.30 -1.85 -3.00
CA GLN A 10 -16.99 -0.56 -2.85
C GLN A 10 -16.01 0.59 -2.62
N LYS A 11 -14.94 0.36 -1.86
CA LYS A 11 -13.92 1.38 -1.58
C LYS A 11 -13.04 1.66 -2.78
N ASP A 12 -12.65 0.64 -3.54
CA ASP A 12 -11.88 0.84 -4.77
C ASP A 12 -12.67 1.61 -5.84
N LEU A 13 -13.96 1.32 -6.01
CA LEU A 13 -14.86 2.07 -6.90
C LEU A 13 -14.96 3.56 -6.51
N LEU A 14 -14.86 3.88 -5.22
CA LEU A 14 -14.85 5.25 -4.71
C LEU A 14 -13.46 5.89 -4.75
N GLY A 15 -12.43 5.15 -5.17
CA GLY A 15 -11.04 5.62 -5.20
C GLY A 15 -10.40 5.78 -3.83
N GLN A 16 -10.90 5.08 -2.81
CA GLN A 16 -10.46 5.22 -1.42
C GLN A 16 -9.42 4.17 -1.04
N ASP A 17 -8.38 4.59 -0.34
CA ASP A 17 -7.40 3.68 0.26
C ASP A 17 -8.02 2.92 1.45
N MET A 18 -7.58 1.69 1.63
CA MET A 18 -8.17 0.75 2.57
C MET A 18 -7.19 0.40 3.69
N PHE A 19 -7.70 0.24 4.91
CA PHE A 19 -6.94 -0.27 6.03
C PHE A 19 -7.65 -1.46 6.65
N LEU A 20 -7.06 -2.64 6.53
CA LEU A 20 -7.55 -3.86 7.17
C LEU A 20 -6.86 -3.99 8.53
N ILE A 21 -7.64 -3.90 9.60
CA ILE A 21 -7.15 -3.99 10.99
C ILE A 21 -7.71 -5.24 11.66
N GLY A 22 -6.90 -5.94 12.46
CA GLY A 22 -7.40 -7.07 13.25
C GLY A 22 -6.30 -7.75 14.06
N GLY A 23 -6.64 -8.83 14.77
CA GLY A 23 -5.67 -9.60 15.57
C GLY A 23 -4.60 -10.30 14.74
N PRO A 24 -3.47 -10.75 15.32
CA PRO A 24 -2.39 -11.40 14.58
C PRO A 24 -2.87 -12.61 13.76
N GLY A 25 -2.16 -12.90 12.66
CA GLY A 25 -2.42 -14.04 11.79
C GLY A 25 -2.68 -13.65 10.32
N PRO A 26 -2.95 -14.64 9.46
CA PRO A 26 -2.89 -14.48 8.00
C PRO A 26 -4.13 -13.83 7.38
N MET A 27 -5.26 -13.76 8.09
CA MET A 27 -6.56 -13.51 7.47
C MET A 27 -6.67 -12.15 6.78
N ARG A 28 -6.08 -11.10 7.34
CA ARG A 28 -5.99 -9.77 6.69
C ARG A 28 -5.30 -9.86 5.33
N ARG A 29 -4.13 -10.53 5.30
CA ARG A 29 -3.31 -10.67 4.11
C ARG A 29 -4.03 -11.55 3.08
N GLN A 30 -4.62 -12.66 3.52
CA GLN A 30 -5.42 -13.53 2.65
C GLN A 30 -6.57 -12.76 2.01
N ILE A 31 -7.37 -12.01 2.78
CA ILE A 31 -8.45 -11.19 2.23
C ILE A 31 -7.93 -10.16 1.21
N ALA A 32 -6.81 -9.50 1.50
CA ALA A 32 -6.22 -8.52 0.59
C ALA A 32 -5.76 -9.17 -0.72
N LEU A 33 -5.06 -10.31 -0.64
CA LEU A 33 -4.58 -11.05 -1.81
C LEU A 33 -5.73 -11.67 -2.61
N SER A 34 -6.73 -12.26 -1.95
CA SER A 34 -7.93 -12.78 -2.62
C SER A 34 -8.72 -11.68 -3.33
N TYR A 35 -8.79 -10.48 -2.74
CA TYR A 35 -9.37 -9.32 -3.42
C TYR A 35 -8.63 -9.02 -4.73
N LEU A 36 -7.30 -8.93 -4.69
CA LEU A 36 -6.47 -8.62 -5.85
C LEU A 36 -6.53 -9.70 -6.93
N GLU A 37 -6.60 -10.96 -6.53
CA GLU A 37 -6.79 -12.10 -7.42
C GLU A 37 -8.13 -11.99 -8.16
N LEU A 38 -9.21 -11.72 -7.43
CA LEU A 38 -10.55 -11.60 -8.00
C LEU A 38 -10.68 -10.39 -8.95
N THR A 39 -10.03 -9.27 -8.63
CA THR A 39 -10.04 -8.06 -9.48
C THR A 39 -8.98 -8.09 -10.59
N LYS A 40 -8.11 -9.11 -10.61
CA LYS A 40 -6.96 -9.22 -11.52
C LYS A 40 -6.08 -7.98 -11.52
N GLN A 41 -5.85 -7.42 -10.33
CA GLN A 41 -4.99 -6.25 -10.12
C GLN A 41 -3.58 -6.70 -9.76
N GLU A 42 -2.59 -6.12 -10.44
CA GLU A 42 -1.19 -6.27 -10.04
C GLU A 42 -0.95 -5.59 -8.69
N THR A 43 -0.02 -6.13 -7.92
CA THR A 43 0.33 -5.61 -6.60
C THR A 43 1.82 -5.47 -6.40
N GLU A 44 2.20 -4.45 -5.63
CA GLU A 44 3.53 -4.32 -5.05
C GLU A 44 3.36 -4.48 -3.54
N TYR A 45 4.10 -5.43 -2.96
CA TYR A 45 3.96 -5.77 -1.55
C TYR A 45 5.18 -5.27 -0.76
N VAL A 46 4.92 -4.57 0.35
CA VAL A 46 5.96 -4.10 1.28
C VAL A 46 5.61 -4.56 2.68
N SER A 47 6.53 -5.31 3.29
CA SER A 47 6.47 -5.60 4.73
C SER A 47 7.23 -4.54 5.49
N LEU A 48 6.53 -3.76 6.30
CA LEU A 48 7.09 -2.74 7.16
C LEU A 48 7.63 -3.39 8.44
N THR A 49 8.88 -3.05 8.74
CA THR A 49 9.63 -3.45 9.93
C THR A 49 10.25 -2.21 10.56
N ARG A 50 10.80 -2.36 11.77
CA ARG A 50 11.56 -1.28 12.42
C ARG A 50 12.83 -0.89 11.68
N ASP A 51 13.30 -1.74 10.78
CA ASP A 51 14.50 -1.49 9.97
C ASP A 51 14.14 -0.93 8.58
N THR A 52 12.85 -0.75 8.28
CA THR A 52 12.43 -0.20 6.98
C THR A 52 12.83 1.26 6.86
N THR A 53 13.48 1.61 5.76
CA THR A 53 13.96 2.96 5.48
C THR A 53 13.18 3.60 4.34
N GLU A 54 13.35 4.92 4.15
CA GLU A 54 12.79 5.61 2.98
C GLU A 54 13.26 5.00 1.65
N ALA A 55 14.50 4.50 1.60
CA ALA A 55 15.07 3.89 0.40
C ALA A 55 14.34 2.61 0.00
N ASP A 56 13.72 1.88 0.93
CA ASP A 56 12.94 0.68 0.67
C ASP A 56 11.55 0.98 0.06
N LEU A 57 11.08 2.22 0.19
CA LEU A 57 9.81 2.69 -0.38
C LEU A 57 10.01 3.49 -1.66
N LYS A 58 11.04 4.36 -1.68
CA LYS A 58 11.31 5.31 -2.76
C LYS A 58 12.22 4.68 -3.80
N GLN A 59 13.53 4.74 -3.56
CA GLN A 59 14.56 4.30 -4.48
C GLN A 59 15.73 3.75 -3.70
N ARG A 60 16.34 2.70 -4.25
CA ARG A 60 17.62 2.19 -3.76
C ARG A 60 18.71 2.58 -4.73
N ARG A 61 19.80 3.12 -4.21
CA ARG A 61 21.00 3.39 -5.01
C ARG A 61 21.80 2.10 -5.14
N GLU A 62 21.97 1.62 -6.37
CA GLU A 62 22.76 0.44 -6.70
C GLU A 62 23.96 0.85 -7.55
N ILE A 63 25.10 0.21 -7.33
CA ILE A 63 26.30 0.45 -8.14
C ILE A 63 26.40 -0.73 -9.11
N LYS A 64 26.41 -0.42 -10.40
CA LYS A 64 26.61 -1.39 -11.48
C LYS A 64 27.65 -0.85 -12.45
N ASP A 65 28.64 -1.66 -12.78
CA ASP A 65 29.70 -1.31 -13.73
C ASP A 65 30.36 0.06 -13.43
N ALA A 66 30.76 0.26 -12.16
CA ALA A 66 31.35 1.50 -11.64
C ALA A 66 30.47 2.76 -11.75
N THR A 67 29.19 2.62 -12.11
CA THR A 67 28.22 3.72 -12.22
C THR A 67 27.10 3.52 -11.21
N SER A 68 26.66 4.59 -10.54
CA SER A 68 25.52 4.54 -9.62
C SER A 68 24.21 4.75 -10.36
N TYR A 69 23.25 3.87 -10.12
CA TYR A 69 21.89 3.95 -10.63
C TYR A 69 20.89 3.97 -9.49
N TYR A 70 19.77 4.67 -9.69
CA TYR A 70 18.65 4.64 -8.77
C TYR A 70 17.61 3.64 -9.28
N HIS A 71 17.25 2.70 -8.43
CA HIS A 71 16.25 1.67 -8.72
C HIS A 71 14.96 1.97 -7.97
N ASP A 72 13.88 2.19 -8.72
CA ASP A 72 12.53 2.47 -8.20
C ASP A 72 12.00 1.28 -7.39
N GLN A 73 11.61 1.55 -6.15
CA GLN A 73 11.07 0.54 -5.24
C GLN A 73 9.54 0.43 -5.34
N ALA A 74 8.99 -0.50 -4.56
CA ALA A 74 7.60 -0.92 -4.59
C ALA A 74 6.58 0.22 -4.60
N ALA A 75 6.74 1.27 -3.78
CA ALA A 75 5.77 2.36 -3.72
C ALA A 75 5.79 3.21 -5.00
N VAL A 76 6.98 3.47 -5.56
CA VAL A 76 7.14 4.21 -6.82
C VAL A 76 6.60 3.40 -7.98
N ARG A 77 6.96 2.12 -8.10
CA ARG A 77 6.46 1.24 -9.16
C ARG A 77 4.94 1.10 -9.10
N ALA A 78 4.36 1.01 -7.90
CA ALA A 78 2.91 0.94 -7.75
C ALA A 78 2.22 2.22 -8.22
N ALA A 79 2.75 3.38 -7.81
CA ALA A 79 2.21 4.68 -8.17
C ALA A 79 2.27 4.93 -9.70
N LEU A 80 3.38 4.60 -10.34
CA LEU A 80 3.57 4.79 -11.78
C LEU A 80 2.70 3.84 -12.61
N ASN A 81 2.70 2.55 -12.27
CA ASN A 81 2.01 1.53 -13.06
C ASN A 81 0.52 1.39 -12.70
N GLY A 82 0.04 2.11 -11.67
CA GLY A 82 -1.34 1.98 -11.19
C GLY A 82 -1.65 0.64 -10.55
N ARG A 83 -0.67 0.05 -9.86
CA ARG A 83 -0.80 -1.19 -9.10
C ARG A 83 -1.34 -0.89 -7.71
N VAL A 84 -1.80 -1.93 -7.02
CA VAL A 84 -2.17 -1.82 -5.60
C VAL A 84 -0.92 -2.01 -4.73
N LEU A 85 -0.58 -1.01 -3.94
CA LEU A 85 0.48 -1.10 -2.93
C LEU A 85 -0.09 -1.71 -1.65
N VAL A 86 0.40 -2.89 -1.26
CA VAL A 86 0.06 -3.52 0.01
C VAL A 86 1.14 -3.19 1.03
N LEU A 87 0.76 -2.47 2.10
CA LEU A 87 1.64 -2.13 3.22
C LEU A 87 1.30 -3.03 4.41
N ASP A 88 2.12 -4.05 4.70
CA ASP A 88 1.89 -4.94 5.83
C ASP A 88 2.70 -4.52 7.05
N GLY A 89 2.05 -4.40 8.21
CA GLY A 89 2.69 -4.01 9.47
C GLY A 89 2.82 -2.50 9.61
N ILE A 90 1.81 -1.73 9.20
CA ILE A 90 1.82 -0.26 9.28
C ILE A 90 2.08 0.25 10.71
N GLU A 91 1.70 -0.51 11.74
CA GLU A 91 1.99 -0.21 13.15
C GLU A 91 3.49 -0.28 13.51
N LYS A 92 4.32 -0.85 12.64
CA LYS A 92 5.78 -1.00 12.81
C LYS A 92 6.57 0.04 12.01
N ALA A 93 5.89 0.91 11.27
CA ALA A 93 6.54 1.95 10.49
C ALA A 93 7.30 2.92 11.41
N GLU A 94 8.58 3.12 11.11
CA GLU A 94 9.41 4.07 11.84
C GLU A 94 9.14 5.52 11.43
N ARG A 95 9.50 6.45 12.32
CA ARG A 95 9.21 7.89 12.17
C ARG A 95 9.78 8.53 10.91
N ASN A 96 10.91 8.02 10.40
CA ASN A 96 11.51 8.48 9.15
C ASN A 96 10.68 8.09 7.92
N VAL A 97 9.92 7.00 7.98
CA VAL A 97 9.11 6.50 6.86
C VAL A 97 7.72 7.16 6.81
N LEU A 98 7.17 7.56 7.96
CA LEU A 98 5.82 8.14 8.05
C LEU A 98 5.60 9.38 7.18
N PRO A 99 6.52 10.36 7.07
CA PRO A 99 6.33 11.52 6.19
C PRO A 99 6.16 11.14 4.71
N VAL A 100 6.96 10.18 4.25
CA VAL A 100 6.93 9.67 2.87
C VAL A 100 5.58 9.00 2.59
N LEU A 101 5.14 8.12 3.50
CA LEU A 101 3.83 7.47 3.39
C LEU A 101 2.67 8.46 3.46
N ASN A 102 2.72 9.42 4.40
CA ASN A 102 1.70 10.45 4.56
C ASN A 102 1.51 11.24 3.25
N ASN A 103 2.58 11.74 2.65
CA ASN A 103 2.47 12.55 1.42
C ASN A 103 2.00 11.72 0.23
N LEU A 104 2.42 10.46 0.13
CA LEU A 104 1.95 9.55 -0.93
C LEU A 104 0.46 9.22 -0.77
N LEU A 105 -0.01 9.01 0.45
CA LEU A 105 -1.42 8.71 0.74
C LEU A 105 -2.32 9.93 0.57
N GLU A 106 -1.84 11.11 0.99
CA GLU A 106 -2.61 12.35 0.98
C GLU A 106 -2.65 12.98 -0.42
N ASN A 107 -1.50 13.23 -1.03
CA ASN A 107 -1.39 14.05 -2.24
C ASN A 107 -1.09 13.23 -3.49
N ARG A 108 -0.79 11.93 -3.35
CA ARG A 108 -0.15 11.12 -4.41
C ARG A 108 1.16 11.74 -4.88
N GLU A 109 1.92 12.27 -3.92
CA GLU A 109 3.19 12.95 -4.19
C GLU A 109 4.35 12.30 -3.46
N MET A 110 5.51 12.29 -4.10
CA MET A 110 6.75 11.77 -3.53
C MET A 110 7.93 12.34 -4.29
N ASN A 111 8.89 12.92 -3.57
CA ASN A 111 10.16 13.35 -4.16
C ASN A 111 11.10 12.15 -4.24
N LEU A 112 11.70 11.88 -5.38
CA LEU A 112 12.65 10.78 -5.58
C LEU A 112 14.09 11.26 -5.40
N ASP A 113 15.00 10.33 -5.12
CA ASP A 113 16.38 10.64 -4.77
C ASP A 113 17.24 10.97 -6.02
N ASP A 114 16.76 10.60 -7.20
CA ASP A 114 17.31 10.99 -8.50
C ASP A 114 16.81 12.37 -8.99
N GLY A 115 16.04 13.09 -8.17
CA GLY A 115 15.50 14.41 -8.48
C GLY A 115 14.17 14.41 -9.22
N ARG A 116 13.63 13.23 -9.58
CA ARG A 116 12.26 13.12 -10.12
C ARG A 116 11.22 13.37 -9.02
N ARG A 117 10.00 13.75 -9.39
CA ARG A 117 8.89 13.93 -8.44
C ARG A 117 7.60 13.30 -8.95
N LEU A 118 6.99 12.43 -8.14
CA LEU A 118 5.64 11.93 -8.37
C LEU A 118 4.63 13.05 -8.08
N ILE A 119 3.69 13.27 -9.00
CA ILE A 119 2.55 14.18 -8.85
C ILE A 119 1.24 13.49 -9.25
N PRO A 120 0.10 13.87 -8.65
CA PRO A 120 -1.19 13.27 -8.97
C PRO A 120 -1.55 13.50 -10.45
N HIS A 121 -2.16 12.50 -11.08
CA HIS A 121 -2.66 12.58 -12.46
C HIS A 121 -3.38 13.88 -12.80
N THR A 122 -4.30 14.35 -11.96
CA THR A 122 -5.06 15.59 -12.19
C THR A 122 -4.17 16.81 -12.37
N ARG A 123 -3.10 16.92 -11.59
CA ARG A 123 -2.16 18.04 -11.70
C ARG A 123 -1.22 17.86 -12.88
N TYR A 124 -0.77 16.63 -13.13
CA TYR A 124 0.05 16.33 -14.31
C TYR A 124 -0.69 16.67 -15.60
N ASP A 125 -1.93 16.20 -15.73
CA ASP A 125 -2.75 16.39 -16.92
C ASP A 125 -3.07 17.88 -17.17
N ALA A 126 -3.27 18.67 -16.10
CA ALA A 126 -3.43 20.12 -16.21
C ALA A 126 -2.16 20.82 -16.70
N LEU A 127 -1.00 20.48 -16.11
CA LEU A 127 0.29 21.05 -16.51
C LEU A 127 0.68 20.67 -17.94
N GLU A 128 0.37 19.44 -18.37
CA GLU A 128 0.62 18.98 -19.73
C GLU A 128 -0.22 19.77 -20.75
N GLN A 129 -1.46 20.11 -20.41
CA GLN A 129 -2.31 20.96 -21.27
C GLN A 129 -1.79 22.40 -21.38
N GLU A 130 -1.24 22.96 -20.30
CA GLU A 130 -0.76 24.35 -20.27
C GLU A 130 0.62 24.52 -20.94
N HIS A 131 1.55 23.60 -20.70
CA HIS A 131 2.96 23.77 -21.06
C HIS A 131 3.46 22.77 -22.12
N GLY A 132 2.64 21.80 -22.51
CA GLY A 132 3.00 20.74 -23.45
C GLY A 132 3.95 19.68 -22.87
N SER A 133 3.95 18.48 -23.46
CA SER A 133 4.69 17.32 -22.93
C SER A 133 6.22 17.52 -22.88
N SER A 134 6.80 18.35 -23.77
CA SER A 134 8.24 18.64 -23.76
C SER A 134 8.70 19.39 -22.51
N SER A 135 7.83 20.25 -21.95
CA SER A 135 8.12 20.98 -20.72
C SER A 135 8.09 20.06 -19.50
N MET A 136 7.28 18.99 -19.51
CA MET A 136 7.19 18.05 -18.39
C MET A 136 8.50 17.30 -18.14
N ALA A 137 9.22 16.95 -19.21
CA ALA A 137 10.54 16.34 -19.10
C ALA A 137 11.55 17.27 -18.40
N SER A 138 11.50 18.57 -18.69
CA SER A 138 12.38 19.56 -18.04
C SER A 138 12.07 19.76 -16.55
N LEU A 139 10.82 19.52 -16.15
CA LEU A 139 10.37 19.64 -14.76
C LEU A 139 10.66 18.40 -13.91
N ASN A 140 11.16 17.30 -14.52
CA ASN A 140 11.41 16.02 -13.85
C ASN A 140 10.19 15.48 -13.08
N VAL A 141 8.99 15.74 -13.58
CA VAL A 141 7.74 15.28 -12.95
C VAL A 141 7.26 13.97 -13.56
N LEU A 142 6.75 13.10 -12.70
CA LEU A 142 6.22 11.79 -13.04
C LEU A 142 4.74 11.72 -12.67
N ARG A 143 3.93 11.24 -13.61
CA ARG A 143 2.48 11.10 -13.42
C ARG A 143 2.16 9.88 -12.57
N VAL A 144 1.51 10.07 -11.43
CA VAL A 144 0.89 8.96 -10.67
C VAL A 144 -0.38 8.51 -11.37
N SER A 145 -0.54 7.20 -11.54
CA SER A 145 -1.72 6.61 -12.17
C SER A 145 -2.99 6.82 -11.34
N SER A 146 -4.11 7.09 -12.03
CA SER A 146 -5.43 7.21 -11.40
C SER A 146 -5.91 5.90 -10.73
N ARG A 147 -5.36 4.77 -11.17
CA ARG A 147 -5.65 3.42 -10.66
C ARG A 147 -4.82 3.05 -9.44
N PHE A 148 -3.84 3.85 -9.06
CA PHE A 148 -3.02 3.59 -7.88
C PHE A 148 -3.89 3.57 -6.61
N ARG A 149 -3.74 2.53 -5.80
CA ARG A 149 -4.45 2.33 -4.52
C ARG A 149 -3.51 1.78 -3.49
N VAL A 150 -3.79 2.07 -2.22
CA VAL A 150 -3.07 1.49 -1.09
C VAL A 150 -4.00 0.65 -0.23
N VAL A 151 -3.54 -0.55 0.11
CA VAL A 151 -4.15 -1.43 1.11
C VAL A 151 -3.17 -1.59 2.25
N ALA A 152 -3.41 -0.91 3.37
CA ALA A 152 -2.66 -1.10 4.59
C ALA A 152 -3.21 -2.30 5.37
N LEU A 153 -2.32 -3.09 5.96
CA LEU A 153 -2.62 -4.15 6.90
C LEU A 153 -1.94 -3.81 8.23
N GLY A 154 -2.66 -3.96 9.32
CA GLY A 154 -2.07 -3.66 10.62
C GLY A 154 -2.80 -4.27 11.81
N LEU A 155 -2.16 -4.10 12.96
CA LEU A 155 -2.65 -4.58 14.24
C LEU A 155 -3.27 -3.44 15.06
N PRO A 156 -4.28 -3.73 15.89
CA PRO A 156 -4.72 -2.80 16.91
C PRO A 156 -3.64 -2.66 18.00
N CYS A 157 -3.23 -1.43 18.25
CA CYS A 157 -2.28 -1.05 19.29
C CYS A 157 -2.94 -0.01 20.20
N PRO A 158 -3.33 -0.34 21.45
CA PRO A 158 -3.21 -1.63 22.17
C PRO A 158 -4.17 -2.74 21.66
N PRO A 159 -3.97 -4.05 21.98
CA PRO A 159 -3.00 -4.64 22.91
C PRO A 159 -1.69 -5.12 22.29
N HIS A 160 -1.54 -5.07 20.96
CA HIS A 160 -0.35 -5.58 20.30
C HIS A 160 0.81 -4.58 20.33
N GLN A 161 2.04 -5.09 20.23
CA GLN A 161 3.23 -4.25 20.13
C GLN A 161 3.25 -3.49 18.80
N GLY A 162 3.54 -2.19 18.87
CA GLY A 162 3.59 -1.30 17.72
C GLY A 162 3.32 0.14 18.16
N GLN A 163 3.30 1.04 17.19
CA GLN A 163 2.89 2.41 17.38
C GLN A 163 1.45 2.55 16.86
N PRO A 164 0.54 3.17 17.63
CA PRO A 164 -0.75 3.53 17.08
C PRO A 164 -0.53 4.45 15.88
N LEU A 165 -1.29 4.23 14.81
CA LEU A 165 -1.23 5.11 13.65
C LEU A 165 -1.47 6.56 14.06
N ASP A 166 -0.60 7.45 13.59
CA ASP A 166 -0.76 8.88 13.78
C ASP A 166 -2.15 9.33 13.28
N PRO A 167 -2.83 10.25 13.99
CA PRO A 167 -4.19 10.67 13.62
C PRO A 167 -4.38 11.11 12.16
N PRO A 168 -3.43 11.84 11.53
CA PRO A 168 -3.52 12.19 10.12
C PRO A 168 -3.55 10.94 9.22
N LEU A 169 -2.60 10.03 9.41
CA LEU A 169 -2.45 8.79 8.63
C LEU A 169 -3.68 7.88 8.79
N ARG A 170 -4.17 7.76 10.03
CA ARG A 170 -5.40 7.01 10.34
C ARG A 170 -6.63 7.55 9.60
N SER A 171 -6.73 8.87 9.45
CA SER A 171 -7.89 9.53 8.83
C SER A 171 -7.89 9.41 7.29
N ARG A 172 -6.75 9.07 6.67
CA ARG A 172 -6.64 8.86 5.22
C ARG A 172 -7.19 7.51 4.77
N PHE A 173 -7.19 6.53 5.65
CA PHE A 173 -7.71 5.22 5.35
C PHE A 173 -9.18 5.08 5.68
N GLN A 174 -9.87 4.28 4.87
CA GLN A 174 -11.11 3.66 5.28
C GLN A 174 -10.77 2.38 6.03
N ALA A 175 -11.09 2.30 7.32
CA ALA A 175 -10.74 1.15 8.13
C ALA A 175 -11.84 0.06 8.08
N ARG A 176 -11.40 -1.19 8.05
CA ARG A 176 -12.26 -2.37 8.20
C ARG A 176 -11.65 -3.33 9.20
N GLU A 177 -12.41 -3.61 10.26
CA GLU A 177 -12.03 -4.63 11.22
C GLU A 177 -12.22 -6.04 10.65
N ILE A 178 -11.21 -6.88 10.86
CA ILE A 178 -11.09 -8.26 10.44
C ILE A 178 -10.97 -9.12 11.70
N THR A 179 -12.09 -9.74 12.07
CA THR A 179 -12.24 -10.58 13.27
C THR A 179 -12.20 -12.05 12.92
N TYR A 180 -11.37 -12.83 13.60
CA TYR A 180 -11.35 -14.29 13.43
C TYR A 180 -12.67 -14.92 13.86
N PRO A 181 -13.16 -15.95 13.14
CA PRO A 181 -14.26 -16.75 13.62
C PRO A 181 -13.88 -17.46 14.93
N PRO A 182 -14.84 -17.77 15.81
CA PRO A 182 -14.61 -18.56 17.02
C PRO A 182 -13.86 -19.87 16.75
N PHE A 183 -13.17 -20.39 17.77
CA PHE A 183 -12.42 -21.65 17.66
C PHE A 183 -13.29 -22.81 17.14
N GLN A 184 -14.53 -22.94 17.60
CA GLN A 184 -15.43 -24.01 17.15
C GLN A 184 -15.71 -23.93 15.65
N ASP A 185 -15.99 -22.73 15.13
CA ASP A 185 -16.22 -22.51 13.71
C ASP A 185 -14.96 -22.80 12.89
N GLN A 186 -13.78 -22.39 13.38
CA GLN A 186 -12.50 -22.71 12.74
C GLN A 186 -12.24 -24.22 12.70
N LEU A 187 -12.47 -24.91 13.82
CA LEU A 187 -12.29 -26.36 13.91
C LEU A 187 -13.24 -27.09 12.96
N GLN A 188 -14.50 -26.67 12.91
CA GLN A 188 -15.48 -27.25 11.99
C GLN A 188 -15.05 -27.06 10.54
N GLN A 189 -14.62 -25.86 10.15
CA GLN A 189 -14.11 -25.60 8.80
C GLN A 189 -12.90 -26.48 8.45
N LEU A 190 -11.97 -26.67 9.39
CA LEU A 190 -10.80 -27.51 9.18
C LEU A 190 -11.18 -28.99 9.02
N ILE A 191 -12.12 -29.49 9.83
CA ILE A 191 -12.64 -30.86 9.72
C ILE A 191 -13.33 -31.07 8.36
N GLU A 192 -14.14 -30.11 7.92
CA GLU A 192 -14.82 -30.16 6.62
C GLU A 192 -13.84 -30.13 5.45
N GLN A 193 -12.78 -29.31 5.54
CA GLN A 193 -11.79 -29.15 4.48
C GLN A 193 -10.78 -30.31 4.44
N TYR A 194 -10.47 -30.91 5.59
CA TYR A 194 -9.47 -31.97 5.74
C TYR A 194 -10.03 -33.17 6.53
N PRO A 195 -11.04 -33.88 5.99
CA PRO A 195 -11.73 -34.94 6.72
C PRO A 195 -10.86 -36.15 7.06
N ASN A 196 -9.69 -36.29 6.41
CA ASN A 196 -8.79 -37.43 6.54
C ASN A 196 -7.56 -37.14 7.41
N VAL A 197 -7.49 -35.96 8.04
CA VAL A 197 -6.39 -35.61 8.94
C VAL A 197 -6.84 -35.89 10.37
N SER A 198 -6.32 -36.98 10.94
CA SER A 198 -6.51 -37.42 12.34
C SER A 198 -5.41 -36.90 13.26
#